data_AF-A0A7X8PJ04-F1
#
_entry.id   AF-A0A7X8PJ04-F1
#
_cell.length_a   1.000
_cell.length_b   1.000
_cell.length_c   1.000
_cell.angle_alpha   90.00
_cell.angle_beta   90.00
_cell.angle_gamma   90.00
#
_symmetry.space_group_name_H-M   'P 1'
#
loop_
_entity.id
_entity.type
_entity.pdbx_description
1 polymer ?
#
loop_
_entity_poly.entity_id
_entity_poly.type
_entity_poly.pdbx_seq_one_letter_code
_entity_poly.pdbx_strand_id
1 'polypeptide(L)'
;MTAVLITEIQQAQLKGLFLSRADRGALIVRILIELKTQRALLRNVPADRLVLMDRLIARASSMMPEIANMQVAEFNRVLSEFEKLLATLDDISHTATRH
;
A
#
# COMPACT_ATOMS: atom_id res chain seq x y z
N MET A 1 -10.34 3.26 -6.47
CA MET A 1 -9.61 1.99 -6.71
C MET A 1 -9.06 1.44 -5.41
N THR A 2 -8.58 2.31 -4.51
CA THR A 2 -8.23 2.04 -3.11
C THR A 2 -9.12 1.02 -2.40
N ALA A 3 -10.44 1.21 -2.36
CA ALA A 3 -11.37 0.29 -1.67
C ALA A 3 -11.33 -1.16 -2.19
N VAL A 4 -11.15 -1.34 -3.51
CA VAL A 4 -11.00 -2.67 -4.12
C VAL A 4 -9.70 -3.31 -3.68
N LEU A 5 -8.60 -2.55 -3.69
CA LEU A 5 -7.28 -3.04 -3.27
C LEU A 5 -7.24 -3.36 -1.77
N ILE A 6 -7.88 -2.54 -0.92
CA ILE A 6 -8.03 -2.83 0.52
C ILE A 6 -8.76 -4.16 0.71
N THR A 7 -9.85 -4.39 -0.03
CA THR A 7 -10.59 -5.67 0.02
C THR A 7 -9.71 -6.84 -0.40
N GLU A 8 -8.87 -6.68 -1.42
CA GLU A 8 -7.95 -7.74 -1.86
C GLU A 8 -6.85 -8.03 -0.82
N ILE A 9 -6.34 -7.01 -0.14
CA ILE A 9 -5.39 -7.18 0.97
C ILE A 9 -6.05 -7.97 2.10
N GLN A 10 -7.26 -7.57 2.50
CA GLN A 10 -8.03 -8.27 3.53
C GLN A 10 -8.31 -9.72 3.14
N GLN A 11 -8.64 -9.99 1.87
CA GLN A 11 -8.83 -11.35 1.38
C GLN A 11 -7.53 -12.17 1.40
N ALA A 12 -6.39 -11.57 1.04
CA ALA A 12 -5.09 -12.22 1.10
C ALA A 12 -4.72 -12.61 2.54
N GLN A 13 -5.04 -11.75 3.52
CA GLN A 13 -4.81 -11.99 4.95
C GLN A 13 -5.80 -13.00 5.54
N LEU A 14 -7.10 -12.87 5.25
CA LEU A 14 -8.18 -13.72 5.81
C LEU A 14 -8.09 -15.16 5.34
N LYS A 15 -7.76 -15.38 4.07
CA LYS A 15 -7.70 -16.74 3.51
C LYS A 15 -6.48 -17.52 3.97
N GLY A 16 -5.60 -16.92 4.80
CA GLY A 16 -4.33 -17.54 5.18
C GLY A 16 -3.52 -17.98 3.96
N LEU A 17 -3.74 -17.34 2.81
CA LEU A 17 -3.26 -17.83 1.53
C LEU A 17 -1.74 -17.83 1.62
N PHE A 18 -1.16 -19.02 1.43
CA PHE A 18 0.23 -19.17 1.04
C PHE A 18 0.38 -18.60 -0.36
N LEU A 19 0.25 -17.27 -0.49
CA LEU A 19 0.57 -16.56 -1.71
C LEU A 19 1.97 -16.98 -2.10
N SER A 20 2.10 -17.42 -3.36
CA SER A 20 3.41 -17.71 -3.89
C SER A 20 4.26 -16.45 -3.80
N ARG A 21 5.59 -16.61 -3.82
CA ARG A 21 6.51 -15.47 -3.89
C ARG A 21 6.14 -14.51 -5.04
N ALA A 22 5.70 -15.04 -6.18
CA ALA A 22 5.27 -14.26 -7.33
C ALA A 22 3.99 -13.45 -7.03
N ASP A 23 2.99 -14.08 -6.43
CA ASP A 23 1.73 -13.40 -6.08
C ASP A 23 1.93 -12.33 -5.01
N ARG A 24 2.82 -12.58 -4.04
CA ARG A 24 3.22 -11.58 -3.05
C ARG A 24 3.88 -10.37 -3.72
N GLY A 25 4.79 -10.62 -4.65
CA GLY A 25 5.42 -9.55 -5.44
C GLY A 25 4.38 -8.76 -6.23
N ALA A 26 3.46 -9.44 -6.92
CA ALA A 26 2.39 -8.80 -7.68
C ALA A 26 1.47 -7.94 -6.80
N LEU A 27 1.09 -8.42 -5.61
CA LEU A 27 0.29 -7.66 -4.66
C LEU A 27 1.00 -6.40 -4.19
N ILE A 28 2.28 -6.50 -3.81
CA ILE A 28 3.08 -5.33 -3.39
C ILE A 28 3.22 -4.31 -4.53
N VAL A 29 3.44 -4.76 -5.78
CA VAL A 29 3.48 -3.84 -6.94
C VAL A 29 2.18 -3.07 -7.08
N ARG A 30 1.03 -3.73 -6.94
CA ARG A 30 -0.28 -3.08 -7.04
C ARG A 30 -0.50 -2.07 -5.91
N ILE A 31 -0.07 -2.40 -4.69
CA ILE A 31 -0.06 -1.47 -3.55
C ILE A 31 0.78 -0.23 -3.87
N LEU A 32 1.99 -0.40 -4.38
CA LEU A 32 2.87 0.72 -4.70
C LEU A 32 2.34 1.59 -5.84
N ILE A 33 1.66 1.00 -6.83
CA ILE A 33 0.99 1.75 -7.90
C ILE A 33 -0.14 2.59 -7.31
N GLU A 34 -1.00 2.02 -6.46
CA GLU A 34 -2.08 2.78 -5.83
C GLU A 34 -1.54 3.91 -4.95
N LEU A 35 -0.49 3.66 -4.15
CA LEU A 35 0.16 4.71 -3.35
C LEU A 35 0.69 5.86 -4.22
N LYS A 36 1.29 5.56 -5.38
CA LYS A 36 1.72 6.60 -6.34
C LYS A 36 0.52 7.38 -6.91
N THR A 37 -0.59 6.70 -7.18
CA THR A 37 -1.83 7.34 -7.65
C THR A 37 -2.39 8.28 -6.58
N GLN A 38 -2.53 7.81 -5.34
CA GLN A 38 -3.00 8.62 -4.20
C GLN A 38 -2.07 9.84 -3.97
N ARG A 39 -0.76 9.64 -4.05
CA ARG A 39 0.23 10.73 -3.99
C ARG A 39 0.01 11.77 -5.08
N ALA A 40 -0.33 11.36 -6.31
CA ALA A 40 -0.61 12.29 -7.41
C ALA A 40 -1.91 13.10 -7.20
N LEU A 41 -2.90 12.51 -6.51
CA LEU A 41 -4.14 13.21 -6.14
C LEU A 41 -3.88 14.31 -5.09
N LEU A 42 -2.88 14.11 -4.23
CA LEU A 42 -2.45 15.08 -3.22
C LEU A 42 -1.51 16.17 -3.76
N ARG A 43 -1.48 16.45 -5.08
CA ARG A 43 -0.57 17.43 -5.71
C ARG A 43 -0.62 18.85 -5.11
N ASN A 44 -1.72 19.21 -4.44
CA ASN A 44 -1.90 20.51 -3.80
C ASN A 44 -1.28 20.56 -2.39
N VAL A 45 -0.84 19.42 -1.85
CA VAL A 45 -0.14 19.32 -0.57
C VAL A 45 1.35 19.66 -0.80
N PRO A 46 1.94 20.54 0.04
CA PRO A 46 3.35 20.87 -0.04
C PRO A 46 4.26 19.62 -0.08
N ALA A 47 5.27 19.65 -0.95
CA ALA A 47 6.12 18.48 -1.22
C ALA A 47 6.92 18.00 0.01
N ASP A 48 7.27 18.92 0.91
CA ASP A 48 7.87 18.64 2.22
C ASP A 48 6.99 17.75 3.10
N ARG A 49 5.66 17.86 2.97
CA ARG A 49 4.68 17.01 3.68
C ARG A 49 4.46 15.65 3.02
N LEU A 50 4.79 15.51 1.73
CA LEU A 50 4.66 14.25 0.98
C LEU A 50 5.96 13.46 0.85
N VAL A 51 7.10 14.04 1.23
CA VAL A 51 8.43 13.42 1.07
C VAL A 51 8.55 12.07 1.77
N LEU A 52 7.83 11.87 2.88
CA LEU A 52 7.80 10.60 3.61
C LEU A 52 7.10 9.50 2.80
N MET A 53 6.04 9.83 2.05
CA MET A 53 5.36 8.87 1.19
C MET A 53 6.22 8.50 -0.01
N ASP A 54 6.90 9.48 -0.62
CA ASP A 54 7.85 9.22 -1.71
C ASP A 54 9.01 8.32 -1.25
N ARG A 55 9.56 8.56 -0.05
CA ARG A 55 10.58 7.70 0.57
C ARG A 55 10.07 6.30 0.88
N LEU A 56 8.85 6.17 1.40
CA LEU A 56 8.23 4.87 1.68
C LEU A 56 8.09 4.06 0.39
N ILE A 57 7.55 4.66 -0.67
CA ILE A 57 7.37 4.01 -1.97
C ILE A 57 8.72 3.56 -2.53
N ALA A 58 9.74 4.43 -2.50
CA ALA A 58 11.08 4.09 -2.99
C ALA A 58 11.71 2.95 -2.17
N ARG A 59 11.59 3.00 -0.83
CA ARG A 59 12.16 1.98 0.05
C ARG A 59 11.47 0.64 -0.13
N ALA A 60 10.14 0.60 -0.13
CA ALA A 60 9.37 -0.62 -0.34
C ALA A 60 9.61 -1.22 -1.73
N SER A 61 9.77 -0.37 -2.76
CA SER A 61 10.16 -0.80 -4.12
C SER A 61 11.54 -1.47 -4.12
N SER A 62 12.52 -0.87 -3.43
CA SER A 62 13.88 -1.45 -3.33
C SER A 62 13.94 -2.76 -2.54
N MET A 63 13.01 -2.96 -1.61
CA MET A 63 12.94 -4.13 -0.74
C MET A 63 11.95 -5.19 -1.23
N MET A 64 11.46 -5.09 -2.46
CA MET A 64 10.47 -6.02 -3.00
C MET A 64 10.91 -7.50 -2.94
N PRO A 65 12.16 -7.86 -3.32
CA PRO A 65 12.62 -9.24 -3.22
C PRO A 65 12.57 -9.79 -1.79
N GLU A 66 12.92 -8.96 -0.81
CA GLU A 66 12.93 -9.29 0.61
C GLU A 66 11.51 -9.42 1.15
N ILE A 67 10.63 -8.46 0.85
CA ILE A 67 9.21 -8.48 1.25
C ILE A 67 8.52 -9.74 0.70
N ALA A 68 8.76 -10.08 -0.56
CA ALA A 68 8.17 -11.29 -1.16
C ALA A 68 8.67 -12.59 -0.51
N ASN A 69 9.88 -12.58 0.07
CA ASN A 69 10.50 -13.73 0.73
C ASN A 69 10.24 -13.81 2.24
N MET A 70 9.57 -12.82 2.84
CA MET A 70 9.28 -12.81 4.28
C MET A 70 8.46 -14.02 4.72
N GLN A 71 8.53 -14.36 6.01
CA GLN A 71 7.60 -15.33 6.57
C GLN A 71 6.16 -14.83 6.45
N VAL A 72 5.19 -15.74 6.38
CA VAL A 72 3.76 -15.38 6.21
C VAL A 72 3.32 -14.35 7.26
N ALA A 73 3.73 -14.52 8.52
CA ALA A 73 3.39 -13.59 9.59
C ALA A 73 3.98 -12.18 9.39
N GLU A 74 5.23 -12.09 8.96
CA GLU A 74 5.90 -10.81 8.68
C GLU A 74 5.30 -10.13 7.45
N PHE A 75 5.05 -10.89 6.38
CA PHE A 75 4.40 -10.39 5.19
C PHE A 75 2.99 -9.86 5.50
N ASN A 76 2.21 -10.57 6.33
CA ASN A 76 0.89 -10.11 6.76
C ASN A 76 0.95 -8.82 7.58
N ARG A 77 1.96 -8.65 8.44
CA ARG A 77 2.17 -7.39 9.17
C ARG A 77 2.44 -6.24 8.20
N VAL A 78 3.29 -6.45 7.19
CA VAL A 78 3.55 -5.46 6.14
C VAL A 78 2.27 -5.11 5.39
N LEU A 79 1.46 -6.10 5.03
CA LEU A 79 0.16 -5.87 4.40
C LEU A 79 -0.79 -5.06 5.29
N SER A 80 -0.86 -5.34 6.59
CA SER A 80 -1.73 -4.58 7.51
C SER A 80 -1.31 -3.11 7.61
N GLU A 81 -0.01 -2.81 7.59
CA GLU A 81 0.45 -1.42 7.60
C GLU A 81 0.13 -0.70 6.28
N PHE A 82 0.26 -1.38 5.15
CA PHE A 82 -0.17 -0.81 3.86
C PHE A 82 -1.68 -0.61 3.78
N GLU A 83 -2.48 -1.53 4.30
CA GLU A 83 -3.93 -1.41 4.36
C GLU A 83 -4.36 -0.17 5.15
N LYS A 84 -3.82 0.01 6.36
CA LYS A 84 -4.09 1.18 7.21
C LYS A 84 -3.71 2.48 6.52
N LEU A 85 -2.54 2.51 5.87
CA LEU A 85 -2.08 3.69 5.12
C LEU A 85 -3.02 4.01 3.97
N LEU A 86 -3.41 3.01 3.17
CA LEU A 86 -4.34 3.19 2.06
C LEU A 86 -5.71 3.69 2.54
N ALA A 87 -6.26 3.12 3.61
CA ALA A 87 -7.52 3.56 4.20
C ALA A 87 -7.43 5.01 4.70
N THR A 88 -6.33 5.37 5.38
CA THR A 88 -6.11 6.73 5.87
C THR A 88 -6.02 7.74 4.71
N LEU A 89 -5.34 7.39 3.62
CA LEU A 89 -5.23 8.25 2.44
C LEU A 89 -6.56 8.40 1.69
N ASP A 90 -7.36 7.34 1.64
CA ASP A 90 -8.72 7.36 1.07
C ASP A 90 -9.64 8.30 1.87
N ASP A 91 -9.62 8.18 3.20
CA ASP A 91 -10.39 9.03 4.12
C ASP A 91 -9.99 10.51 4.01
N ILE A 92 -8.68 10.80 3.95
CA ILE A 92 -8.18 12.16 3.75
C ILE A 92 -8.65 12.72 2.40
N SER A 93 -8.59 11.92 1.34
CA SER A 93 -9.00 12.35 0.00
C SER A 93 -10.50 12.64 -0.07
N HIS A 94 -11.32 11.84 0.63
CA HIS A 94 -12.78 12.03 0.72
C HIS A 94 -13.20 13.20 1.62
N THR A 95 -12.44 13.50 2.68
CA THR A 95 -12.69 14.67 3.52
C THR A 95 -12.26 15.97 2.84
N ALA A 96 -11.16 15.95 2.08
CA ALA A 96 -10.69 17.09 1.29
C ALA A 96 -11.61 17.47 0.12
N THR A 97 -12.49 16.56 -0.35
CA THR A 97 -13.47 16.85 -1.42
C THR A 97 -14.80 17.41 -0.91
N ARG A 98 -15.03 17.47 0.41
CA ARG A 98 -16.27 17.99 1.03
C ARG A 98 -16.17 19.44 1.50
N HIS A 99 -15.04 20.10 1.27
CA HIS A 99 -14.80 21.52 1.57
C HIS A 99 -14.40 22.26 0.31
#